data_AF-A0A934S0K1-F1
#
_entry.id   AF-A0A934S0K1-F1
#
_cell.length_a   1.000
_cell.length_b   1.000
_cell.length_c   1.000
_cell.angle_alpha   90.00
_cell.angle_beta   90.00
_cell.angle_gamma   90.00
#
_symmetry.space_group_name_H-M   'P 1'
#
loop_
_entity.id
_entity.type
_entity.pdbx_description
1 polymer ?
#
loop_
_entity_poly.entity_id
_entity_poly.type
_entity_poly.pdbx_seq_one_letter_code
_entity_poly.pdbx_strand_id
1 'polypeptide(L)'
;MKSKGSLGALGVIVIVKLILASPLLPRNIYIFEPPLRLLGGWIVHSFIVLPIAAAKWRTMLLPASCLIVATLFGHAVVRSILRKSFTPIQWNFRQTTSVVALLLFTSSAAIAISAVAHQLVWLSTQDKITQRSGNSETTAALSIAKNLSIGIDSFQQETGRPPTTLEEVIEYLQMPDEQFRIRFDSGPKEGFLILPPASTTALTTEATPVVISPVLPESGKFIVGYSDGSANSWPARRFVKFLQSRKAAAAPPAND
;
A
#
# COMPACT_ATOMS: atom_id res chain seq x y z
N MET A 1 25.08 8.31 -2.25
CA MET A 1 25.35 7.49 -1.04
C MET A 1 24.25 6.45 -0.90
N LYS A 2 24.51 5.17 -1.21
CA LYS A 2 23.55 4.07 -1.02
C LYS A 2 23.44 3.75 0.48
N SER A 3 22.23 3.82 1.02
CA SER A 3 21.91 3.60 2.43
C SER A 3 22.27 2.18 2.87
N LYS A 4 23.34 2.04 3.68
CA LYS A 4 23.67 0.79 4.39
C LYS A 4 22.58 0.36 5.40
N GLY A 5 21.60 1.21 5.69
CA GLY A 5 20.52 0.91 6.65
C GLY A 5 19.46 -0.05 6.13
N SER A 6 19.31 -0.21 4.81
CA SER A 6 18.28 -1.07 4.22
C SER A 6 18.52 -2.57 4.47
N LEU A 7 19.78 -3.00 4.55
CA LEU A 7 20.13 -4.42 4.68
C LEU A 7 19.82 -4.97 6.08
N GLY A 8 19.97 -4.16 7.13
CA GLY A 8 19.67 -4.56 8.50
C GLY A 8 18.18 -4.84 8.73
N ALA A 9 17.30 -3.98 8.22
CA ALA A 9 15.86 -4.14 8.35
C ALA A 9 15.34 -5.40 7.61
N LEU A 10 15.89 -5.68 6.42
CA LEU A 10 15.57 -6.90 5.67
C LEU A 10 16.02 -8.16 6.41
N GLY A 11 17.21 -8.16 7.03
CA GLY A 11 17.69 -9.28 7.83
C GLY A 11 16.80 -9.62 9.02
N VAL A 12 16.33 -8.61 9.76
CA VAL A 12 15.43 -8.81 10.91
C VAL A 12 14.08 -9.38 10.47
N ILE A 13 13.49 -8.86 9.38
CA ILE A 13 12.22 -9.37 8.85
C ILE A 13 12.36 -10.84 8.40
N VAL A 14 13.48 -11.19 7.76
CA VAL A 14 13.76 -12.56 7.31
C VAL A 14 13.92 -13.50 8.50
N ILE A 15 14.66 -13.10 9.55
CA ILE A 15 14.83 -13.90 10.77
C ILE A 15 13.50 -14.11 11.47
N VAL A 16 12.68 -13.07 11.63
CA VAL A 16 11.35 -13.19 12.26
C VAL A 16 10.44 -14.11 11.46
N LYS A 17 10.44 -14.01 10.13
CA LYS A 17 9.68 -14.94 9.27
C LYS A 17 10.20 -16.37 9.35
N LEU A 18 11.52 -16.58 9.41
CA LEU A 18 12.13 -17.91 9.56
C LEU A 18 11.77 -18.55 10.90
N ILE A 19 11.78 -17.77 11.98
CA ILE A 19 11.36 -18.24 13.31
C ILE A 19 9.87 -18.58 13.29
N LEU A 20 9.01 -17.73 12.72
CA LEU A 20 7.57 -17.96 12.63
C LEU A 20 7.19 -19.13 11.69
N ALA A 21 7.99 -19.40 10.65
CA ALA A 21 7.79 -20.50 9.71
C ALA A 21 8.43 -21.82 10.16
N SER A 22 9.09 -21.83 11.33
CA SER A 22 9.69 -23.01 11.92
C SER A 22 8.63 -24.09 12.19
N PRO A 23 8.77 -25.32 11.66
CA PRO A 23 7.85 -26.43 11.93
C PRO A 23 7.89 -26.92 13.39
N LEU A 24 8.82 -26.40 14.19
CA LEU A 24 8.96 -26.73 15.61
C LEU A 24 7.99 -25.92 16.51
N LEU A 25 7.30 -24.93 15.94
CA LEU A 25 6.38 -24.09 16.68
C LEU A 25 4.97 -24.73 16.73
N PRO A 26 4.40 -24.96 17.93
CA PRO A 26 3.07 -25.57 18.07
C PRO A 26 1.99 -24.73 17.35
N ARG A 27 1.04 -25.43 16.71
CA ARG A 27 -0.04 -24.87 15.87
C ARG A 27 -0.93 -23.83 16.57
N ASN A 28 -0.83 -23.66 17.89
CA ASN A 28 -1.53 -22.62 18.67
C ASN A 28 -0.86 -21.23 18.62
N ILE A 29 0.23 -21.06 17.88
CA ILE A 29 0.98 -19.80 17.80
C ILE A 29 0.31 -18.71 16.95
N TYR A 30 -0.75 -19.05 16.19
CA TYR A 30 -1.53 -18.04 15.45
C TYR A 30 -2.14 -16.95 16.36
N ILE A 31 -2.35 -17.22 17.66
CA ILE A 31 -2.82 -16.20 18.62
C ILE A 31 -1.70 -15.19 18.95
N PHE A 32 -0.44 -15.61 18.93
CA PHE A 32 0.72 -14.78 19.24
C PHE A 32 1.35 -14.11 18.02
N GLU A 33 1.02 -14.59 16.81
CA GLU A 33 1.54 -14.03 15.57
C GLU A 33 1.19 -12.53 15.39
N PRO A 34 -0.04 -12.05 15.60
CA PRO A 34 -0.35 -10.63 15.46
C PRO A 34 0.42 -9.75 16.47
N PRO A 35 0.46 -10.05 17.78
CA PRO A 35 1.28 -9.31 18.74
C PRO A 35 2.77 -9.28 18.37
N LEU A 36 3.34 -10.41 17.94
CA LEU A 36 4.76 -10.50 17.56
C LEU A 36 5.07 -9.71 16.29
N ARG A 37 4.20 -9.79 15.28
CA ARG A 37 4.33 -8.97 14.05
C ARG A 37 4.20 -7.49 14.37
N LEU A 38 3.32 -7.13 15.30
CA LEU A 38 3.15 -5.74 15.73
C LEU A 38 4.40 -5.25 16.45
N LEU A 39 4.91 -5.99 17.43
CA LEU A 39 6.14 -5.65 18.16
C LEU A 39 7.36 -5.58 17.24
N GLY A 40 7.56 -6.58 16.39
CA GLY A 40 8.64 -6.60 15.41
C GLY A 40 8.54 -5.46 14.40
N GLY A 41 7.32 -5.17 13.92
CA GLY A 41 7.03 -4.04 13.07
C GLY A 41 7.38 -2.70 13.71
N TRP A 42 7.05 -2.51 15.00
CA TRP A 42 7.40 -1.31 15.76
C TRP A 42 8.92 -1.11 15.91
N ILE A 43 9.67 -2.18 16.17
CA ILE A 43 11.14 -2.11 16.25
C ILE A 43 11.72 -1.69 14.91
N VAL A 44 11.34 -2.37 13.82
CA VAL A 44 11.83 -2.07 12.47
C VAL A 44 11.42 -0.65 12.06
N HIS A 45 10.18 -0.25 12.33
CA HIS A 45 9.69 1.09 12.05
C HIS A 45 10.50 2.15 12.80
N SER A 46 10.81 1.91 14.08
CA SER A 46 11.65 2.80 14.88
C SER A 46 13.03 2.99 14.25
N PHE A 47 13.67 1.93 13.76
CA PHE A 47 14.97 2.03 13.06
C PHE A 47 14.91 2.84 11.75
N ILE A 48 13.78 2.79 11.05
CA ILE A 48 13.58 3.56 9.80
C ILE A 48 13.28 5.03 10.11
N VAL A 49 12.47 5.29 11.13
CA VAL A 49 11.99 6.64 11.45
C VAL A 49 12.99 7.42 12.30
N LEU A 50 13.74 6.79 13.20
CA LEU A 50 14.73 7.45 14.06
C LEU A 50 15.74 8.31 13.28
N PRO A 51 16.34 7.85 12.16
CA PRO A 51 17.24 8.68 11.36
C PRO A 51 16.55 9.91 10.75
N ILE A 52 15.30 9.75 10.29
CA ILE A 52 14.50 10.84 9.70
C ILE A 52 14.13 11.86 10.78
N ALA A 53 13.74 11.39 11.95
CA ALA A 53 13.44 12.20 13.12
C ALA A 53 14.71 12.91 13.63
N ALA A 54 15.85 12.23 13.65
CA ALA A 54 17.14 12.78 14.04
C ALA A 54 17.56 13.92 13.11
N ALA A 55 17.28 13.84 11.80
CA ALA A 55 17.52 14.96 10.89
C ALA A 55 16.71 16.22 11.27
N LYS A 56 15.59 16.05 11.99
CA LYS A 56 14.71 17.13 12.49
C LYS A 56 14.86 17.39 13.99
N TRP A 57 15.95 16.96 14.63
CA TRP A 57 16.12 17.10 16.08
C TRP A 57 15.91 18.53 16.61
N ARG A 58 16.21 19.56 15.80
CA ARG A 58 15.96 20.97 16.14
C ARG A 58 14.50 21.25 16.51
N THR A 59 13.53 20.64 15.81
CA THR A 59 12.11 20.83 16.14
C THR A 59 11.71 20.11 17.42
N MET A 60 12.53 19.15 17.90
CA MET A 60 12.32 18.45 19.15
C MET A 60 12.94 19.17 20.36
N LEU A 61 13.85 20.12 20.14
CA LEU A 61 14.52 20.83 21.24
C LEU A 61 13.56 21.62 22.10
N LEU A 62 12.66 22.41 21.48
CA LEU A 62 11.70 23.22 22.22
C LEU A 62 10.77 22.40 23.12
N PRO A 63 10.07 21.35 22.63
CA PRO A 63 9.24 20.53 23.50
C PRO A 63 10.06 19.77 24.55
N ALA A 64 11.27 19.31 24.22
CA ALA A 64 12.16 18.67 25.20
C ALA A 64 12.58 19.65 26.31
N SER A 65 12.96 20.88 25.97
CA SER A 65 13.29 21.90 26.96
C SER A 65 12.09 22.29 27.82
N CYS A 66 10.91 22.41 27.21
CA CYS A 66 9.66 22.69 27.93
C CYS A 66 9.34 21.56 28.92
N LEU A 67 9.52 20.30 28.51
CA LEU A 67 9.31 19.14 29.37
C LEU A 67 10.29 19.10 30.55
N ILE A 68 11.56 19.43 30.31
CA ILE A 68 12.58 19.51 31.38
C ILE A 68 12.20 20.60 32.38
N VAL A 69 11.88 21.81 31.91
CA VAL A 69 11.48 22.94 32.77
C VAL A 69 10.21 22.60 33.56
N ALA A 70 9.20 22.03 32.91
CA ALA A 70 7.96 21.61 33.56
C ALA A 70 8.19 20.51 34.61
N THR A 71 9.10 19.57 34.34
CA THR A 71 9.44 18.49 35.30
C THR A 71 10.15 19.05 36.53
N LEU A 72 11.11 19.96 36.34
CA LEU A 72 11.82 20.62 37.45
C LEU A 72 10.87 21.49 38.29
N PHE A 73 10.02 22.28 37.62
CA PHE A 73 9.02 23.10 38.28
C PHE A 73 8.01 22.24 39.05
N GLY A 74 7.47 21.20 38.43
CA GLY A 74 6.57 20.24 39.07
C GLY A 74 7.21 19.55 40.29
N HIS A 75 8.48 19.16 40.19
CA HIS A 75 9.23 18.62 41.32
C HIS A 75 9.31 19.62 42.49
N ALA A 76 9.67 20.87 42.20
CA ALA A 76 9.78 21.92 43.20
C ALA A 76 8.44 22.20 43.89
N VAL A 77 7.35 22.25 43.12
CA VAL A 77 5.99 22.45 43.64
C VAL A 77 5.57 21.30 44.55
N VAL A 78 5.68 20.05 44.07
CA VAL A 78 5.31 18.86 44.86
C VAL A 78 6.12 18.79 46.15
N ARG A 79 7.44 19.04 46.07
CA ARG A 79 8.31 19.07 47.24
C ARG A 79 7.92 20.18 48.22
N SER A 80 7.56 21.37 47.72
CA SER A 80 7.12 22.48 48.55
C SER A 80 5.80 22.18 49.25
N ILE A 81 4.87 21.47 48.60
CA ILE A 81 3.59 21.06 49.19
C ILE A 81 3.83 20.02 50.29
N LEU A 82 4.62 18.97 49.99
CA LEU A 82 4.88 17.89 50.93
C LEU A 82 5.68 18.32 52.17
N ARG A 83 6.52 19.37 52.06
CA ARG A 83 7.20 19.97 53.22
C ARG A 83 6.25 20.61 54.23
N LYS A 84 5.05 21.01 53.81
CA LYS A 84 4.04 21.62 54.68
C LYS A 84 3.12 20.58 55.34
N SER A 85 3.22 19.31 54.96
CA SER A 85 2.42 18.23 55.52
C SER A 85 2.94 17.80 56.90
N PHE A 86 2.03 17.31 57.77
CA PHE A 86 2.35 16.88 59.14
C PHE A 86 3.36 15.74 59.21
N THR A 87 3.46 14.92 58.16
CA THR A 87 4.47 13.86 58.03
C THR A 87 5.44 14.22 56.91
N PRO A 88 6.73 14.48 57.22
CA PRO A 88 7.71 14.86 56.20
C PRO A 88 8.06 13.64 55.33
N ILE A 89 7.32 13.46 54.24
CA ILE A 89 7.64 12.47 53.21
C ILE A 89 8.79 13.00 52.36
N GLN A 90 9.87 12.22 52.24
CA GLN A 90 10.97 12.56 51.35
C GLN A 90 10.59 12.25 49.89
N TRP A 91 10.17 13.29 49.16
CA TRP A 91 9.88 13.18 47.73
C TRP A 91 11.15 13.31 46.90
N ASN A 92 11.54 12.22 46.27
CA ASN A 92 12.78 12.14 45.50
C ASN A 92 12.55 12.49 44.03
N PHE A 93 13.57 13.02 43.35
CA PHE A 93 13.48 13.36 41.93
C PHE A 93 13.11 12.14 41.06
N ARG A 94 13.61 10.95 41.42
CA ARG A 94 13.26 9.67 40.79
C ARG A 94 11.74 9.42 40.74
N GLN A 95 11.02 9.75 41.81
CA GLN A 95 9.56 9.59 41.85
C GLN A 95 8.87 10.55 40.89
N THR A 96 9.37 11.80 40.77
CA THR A 96 8.82 12.77 39.83
C THR A 96 9.04 12.32 38.39
N THR A 97 10.24 11.86 38.05
CA THR A 97 10.53 11.36 36.71
C THR A 97 9.69 10.13 36.37
N SER A 98 9.44 9.23 37.32
CA SER A 98 8.56 8.07 37.10
C SER A 98 7.11 8.49 36.83
N VAL A 99 6.58 9.46 37.59
CA VAL A 99 5.21 9.98 37.37
C VAL A 99 5.11 10.68 36.01
N VAL A 100 6.08 11.52 35.66
CA VAL A 100 6.11 12.21 34.35
C VAL A 100 6.23 11.19 33.21
N ALA A 101 7.10 10.19 33.33
CA ALA A 101 7.23 9.14 32.33
C ALA A 101 5.92 8.38 32.13
N LEU A 102 5.25 7.99 33.23
CA LEU A 102 3.95 7.31 33.17
C LEU A 102 2.90 8.18 32.46
N LEU A 103 2.86 9.48 32.76
CA LEU A 103 1.95 10.43 32.11
C LEU A 103 2.24 10.60 30.61
N LEU A 104 3.51 10.61 30.21
CA LEU A 104 3.90 10.66 28.79
C LEU A 104 3.51 9.37 28.06
N PHE A 105 3.71 8.21 28.67
CA PHE A 105 3.30 6.93 28.08
C PHE A 105 1.79 6.82 27.91
N THR A 106 1.01 7.19 28.93
CA THR A 106 -0.47 7.17 28.83
C THR A 106 -0.99 8.16 27.81
N SER A 107 -0.42 9.38 27.76
CA SER A 107 -0.78 10.38 26.75
C SER A 107 -0.45 9.90 25.33
N SER A 108 0.73 9.30 25.14
CA SER A 108 1.15 8.75 23.84
C SER A 108 0.25 7.60 23.41
N ALA A 109 -0.10 6.70 24.33
CA ALA A 109 -1.04 5.61 24.07
C ALA A 109 -2.43 6.14 23.70
N ALA A 110 -2.93 7.17 24.40
CA ALA A 110 -4.21 7.79 24.09
C ALA A 110 -4.23 8.43 22.70
N ILE A 111 -3.16 9.15 22.31
CA ILE A 111 -3.01 9.74 20.96
C ILE A 111 -3.00 8.63 19.90
N ALA A 112 -2.25 7.54 20.13
CA ALA A 112 -2.20 6.41 19.22
C ALA A 112 -3.57 5.74 19.03
N ILE A 113 -4.29 5.49 20.14
CA ILE A 113 -5.65 4.92 20.11
C ILE A 113 -6.61 5.87 19.38
N SER A 114 -6.53 7.18 19.64
CA SER A 114 -7.36 8.18 18.96
C SER A 114 -7.11 8.19 17.45
N ALA A 115 -5.85 8.11 17.02
CA ALA A 115 -5.51 8.02 15.60
C ALA A 115 -6.06 6.74 14.95
N VAL A 116 -5.94 5.59 15.63
CA VAL A 116 -6.52 4.32 15.14
C VAL A 116 -8.04 4.40 15.08
N ALA A 117 -8.69 4.90 16.13
CA ALA A 117 -10.14 5.06 16.16
C ALA A 117 -10.62 6.02 15.07
N HIS A 118 -9.91 7.13 14.84
CA HIS A 118 -10.21 8.06 13.76
C HIS A 118 -10.12 7.38 12.39
N GLN A 119 -9.05 6.60 12.14
CA GLN A 119 -8.92 5.84 10.90
C GLN A 119 -10.01 4.78 10.77
N LEU A 120 -10.37 4.06 11.85
CA LEU A 120 -11.45 3.08 11.84
C LEU A 120 -12.81 3.71 11.52
N VAL A 121 -13.12 4.85 12.16
CA VAL A 121 -14.36 5.60 11.91
C VAL A 121 -14.36 6.16 10.48
N TRP A 122 -13.24 6.70 10.01
CA TRP A 122 -13.12 7.16 8.63
C TRP A 122 -13.34 6.00 7.65
N LEU A 123 -12.75 4.82 7.92
CA LEU A 123 -12.92 3.63 7.10
C LEU A 123 -14.37 3.10 7.12
N SER A 124 -15.04 3.13 8.27
CA SER A 124 -16.41 2.63 8.42
C SER A 124 -17.47 3.57 7.87
N THR A 125 -17.21 4.88 7.87
CA THR A 125 -18.14 5.90 7.34
C THR A 125 -18.05 6.06 5.83
N GLN A 126 -17.03 5.49 5.20
CA GLN A 126 -16.90 5.47 3.75
C GLN A 126 -17.44 4.14 3.20
N ASP A 127 -18.75 4.05 2.97
CA ASP A 127 -19.39 2.91 2.28
C ASP A 127 -18.83 2.66 0.85
N LYS A 128 -17.97 3.55 0.34
CA LYS A 128 -17.43 3.55 -1.03
C LYS A 128 -15.97 4.05 -1.11
N ILE A 129 -15.06 3.52 -0.29
CA ILE A 129 -13.60 3.82 -0.42
C ILE A 129 -13.05 3.44 -1.81
N THR A 130 -13.76 2.63 -2.59
CA THR A 130 -13.36 2.24 -3.94
C THR A 130 -13.52 3.33 -5.01
N GLN A 131 -14.13 4.50 -4.75
CA GLN A 131 -14.50 5.42 -5.84
C GLN A 131 -14.01 6.88 -5.75
N ARG A 132 -13.30 7.32 -4.70
CA ARG A 132 -13.11 8.77 -4.45
C ARG A 132 -11.69 9.32 -4.52
N SER A 133 -10.95 9.01 -5.59
CA SER A 133 -9.76 9.77 -5.98
C SER A 133 -9.62 9.73 -7.51
N GLY A 134 -9.27 10.82 -8.19
CA GLY A 134 -8.93 10.73 -9.62
C GLY A 134 -7.77 9.77 -9.92
N ASN A 135 -6.90 9.52 -8.92
CA ASN A 135 -5.91 8.44 -8.97
C ASN A 135 -6.52 7.05 -8.71
N SER A 136 -7.70 6.94 -8.11
CA SER A 136 -8.40 5.66 -7.92
C SER A 136 -8.95 5.12 -9.23
N GLU A 137 -9.41 5.94 -10.18
CA GLU A 137 -9.83 5.41 -11.49
C GLU A 137 -8.64 4.84 -12.26
N THR A 138 -7.53 5.58 -12.32
CA THR A 138 -6.30 5.13 -12.99
C THR A 138 -5.74 3.88 -12.30
N THR A 139 -5.71 3.85 -10.96
CA THR A 139 -5.19 2.71 -10.19
C THR A 139 -6.13 1.50 -10.28
N ALA A 140 -7.45 1.71 -10.26
CA ALA A 140 -8.45 0.67 -10.45
C ALA A 140 -8.34 0.10 -11.87
N ALA A 141 -8.28 0.95 -12.89
CA ALA A 141 -8.08 0.55 -14.27
C ALA A 141 -6.77 -0.22 -14.47
N LEU A 142 -5.67 0.20 -13.81
CA LEU A 142 -4.40 -0.56 -13.78
C LEU A 142 -4.57 -1.92 -13.11
N SER A 143 -5.27 -2.01 -11.98
CA SER A 143 -5.52 -3.28 -11.29
C SER A 143 -6.39 -4.21 -12.14
N ILE A 144 -7.44 -3.69 -12.77
CA ILE A 144 -8.33 -4.45 -13.66
C ILE A 144 -7.55 -4.94 -14.88
N ALA A 145 -6.75 -4.07 -15.51
CA ALA A 145 -5.92 -4.44 -16.66
C ALA A 145 -4.92 -5.55 -16.31
N LYS A 146 -4.29 -5.50 -15.12
CA LYS A 146 -3.40 -6.58 -14.64
C LYS A 146 -4.15 -7.89 -14.46
N ASN A 147 -5.28 -7.85 -13.76
CA ASN A 147 -6.09 -9.05 -13.51
C ASN A 147 -6.59 -9.68 -14.82
N LEU A 148 -7.06 -8.85 -15.76
CA LEU A 148 -7.47 -9.31 -17.09
C LEU A 148 -6.29 -9.89 -17.88
N SER A 149 -5.12 -9.27 -17.82
CA SER A 149 -3.93 -9.77 -18.54
C SER A 149 -3.48 -11.14 -18.02
N ILE A 150 -3.49 -11.33 -16.68
CA ILE A 150 -3.21 -12.62 -16.04
C ILE A 150 -4.29 -13.65 -16.41
N GLY A 151 -5.56 -13.23 -16.45
CA GLY A 151 -6.68 -14.10 -16.85
C GLY A 151 -6.58 -14.55 -18.31
N ILE A 152 -6.17 -13.67 -19.22
CA ILE A 152 -5.94 -13.99 -20.63
C ILE A 152 -4.80 -15.00 -20.80
N ASP A 153 -3.68 -14.79 -20.10
CA ASP A 153 -2.56 -15.73 -20.11
C ASP A 153 -2.99 -17.11 -19.59
N SER A 154 -3.70 -17.14 -18.46
CA SER A 154 -4.22 -18.39 -17.86
C SER A 154 -5.19 -19.11 -18.81
N PHE A 155 -6.14 -18.36 -19.40
CA PHE A 155 -7.07 -18.88 -20.39
C PHE A 155 -6.36 -19.50 -21.59
N GLN A 156 -5.32 -18.82 -22.11
CA GLN A 156 -4.57 -19.31 -23.25
C GLN A 156 -3.75 -20.56 -22.92
N GLN A 157 -3.15 -20.62 -21.74
CA GLN A 157 -2.40 -21.80 -21.27
C GLN A 157 -3.31 -23.03 -21.15
N GLU A 158 -4.55 -22.85 -20.70
CA GLU A 158 -5.50 -23.94 -20.49
C GLU A 158 -6.22 -24.37 -21.78
N THR A 159 -6.67 -23.43 -22.59
CA THR A 159 -7.47 -23.71 -23.80
C THR A 159 -6.62 -23.88 -25.06
N GLY A 160 -5.34 -23.50 -25.03
CA GLY A 160 -4.44 -23.50 -26.18
C GLY A 160 -4.76 -22.43 -27.23
N ARG A 161 -5.74 -21.55 -26.99
CA ARG A 161 -6.12 -20.45 -27.90
C ARG A 161 -6.25 -19.12 -27.15
N PRO A 162 -5.96 -17.98 -27.79
CA PRO A 162 -6.26 -16.69 -27.20
C PRO A 162 -7.78 -16.46 -27.09
N PRO A 163 -8.26 -15.71 -26.08
CA PRO A 163 -9.65 -15.29 -26.00
C PRO A 163 -9.96 -14.26 -27.10
N THR A 164 -11.19 -14.33 -27.63
CA THR A 164 -11.67 -13.44 -28.70
C THR A 164 -12.52 -12.29 -28.16
N THR A 165 -13.14 -12.48 -27.00
CA THR A 165 -14.05 -11.53 -26.37
C THR A 165 -13.74 -11.39 -24.89
N LEU A 166 -14.14 -10.26 -24.30
CA LEU A 166 -13.95 -10.02 -22.86
C LEU A 166 -14.77 -11.02 -22.03
N GLU A 167 -15.95 -11.38 -22.54
CA GLU A 167 -16.89 -12.29 -21.92
C GLU A 167 -16.28 -13.68 -21.70
N GLU A 168 -15.49 -14.20 -22.65
CA GLU A 168 -14.78 -15.49 -22.49
C GLU A 168 -13.83 -15.49 -21.28
N VAL A 169 -13.13 -14.37 -21.05
CA VAL A 169 -12.19 -14.22 -19.93
C VAL A 169 -12.94 -14.05 -18.62
N ILE A 170 -14.05 -13.30 -18.62
CA ILE A 170 -14.88 -13.08 -17.43
C ILE A 170 -15.54 -14.40 -16.97
N GLU A 171 -16.07 -15.17 -17.92
CA GLU A 171 -16.66 -16.49 -17.65
C GLU A 171 -15.62 -17.46 -17.09
N TYR A 172 -14.42 -17.48 -17.67
CA TYR A 172 -13.30 -18.28 -17.19
C TYR A 172 -12.87 -17.92 -15.76
N LEU A 173 -12.78 -16.63 -15.44
CA LEU A 173 -12.40 -16.17 -14.11
C LEU A 173 -13.51 -16.34 -13.05
N GLN A 174 -14.75 -16.65 -13.46
CA GLN A 174 -15.93 -16.73 -12.59
C GLN A 174 -16.15 -15.45 -11.75
N MET A 175 -15.74 -14.30 -12.30
CA MET A 175 -15.83 -13.00 -11.62
C MET A 175 -17.05 -12.22 -12.13
N PRO A 176 -17.72 -11.42 -11.28
CA PRO A 176 -18.83 -10.58 -11.73
C PRO A 176 -18.38 -9.58 -12.81
N ASP A 177 -19.08 -9.53 -13.95
CA ASP A 177 -18.80 -8.62 -15.08
C ASP A 177 -18.65 -7.14 -14.63
N GLU A 178 -19.40 -6.73 -13.61
CA GLU A 178 -19.32 -5.38 -13.06
C GLU A 178 -17.92 -4.96 -12.57
N GLN A 179 -17.06 -5.91 -12.22
CA GLN A 179 -15.70 -5.63 -11.72
C GLN A 179 -14.72 -5.28 -12.84
N PHE A 180 -15.04 -5.60 -14.09
CA PHE A 180 -14.20 -5.33 -15.27
C PHE A 180 -14.68 -4.15 -16.09
N ARG A 181 -15.69 -3.41 -15.60
CA ARG A 181 -16.19 -2.22 -16.28
C ARG A 181 -15.88 -0.97 -15.47
N ILE A 182 -15.38 0.05 -16.16
CA ILE A 182 -15.10 1.34 -15.53
C ILE A 182 -16.37 2.16 -15.63
N ARG A 183 -16.84 2.68 -14.48
CA ARG A 183 -17.95 3.63 -14.43
C ARG A 183 -17.39 5.03 -14.49
N PHE A 184 -17.73 5.77 -15.53
CA PHE A 184 -17.48 7.20 -15.59
C PHE A 184 -18.64 7.95 -14.92
N ASP A 185 -18.34 9.07 -14.24
CA ASP A 185 -19.26 9.82 -13.36
C ASP A 185 -20.66 10.08 -13.95
N SER A 186 -20.79 10.19 -15.27
CA SER A 186 -22.07 10.43 -15.96
C SER A 186 -22.32 9.51 -17.17
N GLY A 187 -21.50 8.47 -17.37
CA GLY A 187 -21.52 7.62 -18.57
C GLY A 187 -22.02 6.20 -18.33
N PRO A 188 -22.39 5.46 -19.40
CA PRO A 188 -22.55 4.02 -19.31
C PRO A 188 -21.25 3.36 -18.85
N LYS A 189 -21.35 2.20 -18.20
CA LYS A 189 -20.18 1.38 -17.84
C LYS A 189 -19.51 0.90 -19.13
N GLU A 190 -18.26 1.28 -19.35
CA GLU A 190 -17.48 0.84 -20.52
C GLU A 190 -16.54 -0.31 -20.14
N GLY A 191 -16.53 -1.35 -20.97
CA GLY A 191 -15.66 -2.53 -20.81
C GLY A 191 -14.28 -2.33 -21.42
N PHE A 192 -13.33 -3.14 -20.98
CA PHE A 192 -12.01 -3.22 -21.62
C PHE A 192 -12.11 -3.89 -23.00
N LEU A 193 -11.22 -3.48 -23.91
CA LEU A 193 -11.07 -4.11 -25.21
C LEU A 193 -9.93 -5.12 -25.16
N ILE A 194 -10.20 -6.36 -25.60
CA ILE A 194 -9.17 -7.37 -25.82
C ILE A 194 -8.55 -7.15 -27.20
N LEU A 195 -7.23 -7.13 -27.23
CA LEU A 195 -6.45 -7.15 -28.45
C LEU A 195 -6.06 -8.59 -28.77
N PRO A 196 -6.56 -9.17 -29.88
CA PRO A 196 -6.08 -10.48 -30.30
C PRO A 196 -4.56 -10.39 -30.61
N PRO A 197 -3.78 -11.43 -30.34
CA PRO A 197 -2.38 -11.46 -30.72
C PRO A 197 -2.25 -11.36 -32.25
N ALA A 198 -1.28 -10.58 -32.73
CA ALA A 198 -1.09 -10.35 -34.17
C ALA A 198 -0.63 -11.60 -34.93
N SER A 199 -0.12 -12.60 -34.21
CA SER A 199 0.27 -13.90 -34.73
C SER A 199 -0.35 -14.98 -33.82
N THR A 200 -0.95 -16.00 -34.43
CA THR A 200 -1.50 -17.19 -33.74
C THR A 200 -0.42 -18.04 -33.06
N THR A 201 0.85 -17.74 -33.30
CA THR A 201 1.99 -18.38 -32.67
C THR A 201 2.26 -17.72 -31.33
N ALA A 202 2.26 -18.54 -30.27
CA ALA A 202 2.48 -18.22 -28.85
C ALA A 202 3.00 -16.81 -28.53
N LEU A 203 2.33 -16.12 -27.59
CA LEU A 203 2.77 -14.87 -26.97
C LEU A 203 4.28 -14.94 -26.76
N THR A 204 5.04 -14.24 -27.60
CA THR A 204 6.49 -14.21 -27.49
C THR A 204 6.87 -13.58 -26.15
N THR A 205 8.10 -13.81 -25.70
CA THR A 205 8.67 -13.28 -24.46
C THR A 205 8.67 -11.74 -24.35
N GLU A 206 8.24 -11.03 -25.40
CA GLU A 206 8.05 -9.60 -25.38
C GLU A 206 6.67 -9.26 -24.81
N ALA A 207 6.63 -8.29 -23.88
CA ALA A 207 5.39 -7.78 -23.31
C ALA A 207 4.52 -7.17 -24.42
N THR A 208 3.57 -7.95 -24.96
CA THR A 208 2.65 -7.51 -26.01
C THR A 208 1.37 -6.97 -25.40
N PRO A 209 0.86 -5.82 -25.85
CA PRO A 209 -0.44 -5.33 -25.40
C PRO A 209 -1.58 -6.30 -25.73
N VAL A 210 -2.31 -6.74 -24.71
CA VAL A 210 -3.44 -7.69 -24.82
C VAL A 210 -4.77 -7.07 -24.38
N VAL A 211 -4.75 -6.03 -23.55
CA VAL A 211 -5.95 -5.41 -22.99
C VAL A 211 -5.81 -3.90 -22.99
N ILE A 212 -6.88 -3.18 -23.33
CA ILE A 212 -6.91 -1.72 -23.31
C ILE A 212 -8.17 -1.23 -22.58
N SER A 213 -8.00 -0.27 -21.67
CA SER A 213 -9.13 0.40 -21.02
C SER A 213 -9.83 1.38 -21.96
N PRO A 214 -11.09 1.73 -21.71
CA PRO A 214 -11.66 2.96 -22.24
C PRO A 214 -10.81 4.19 -21.86
N VAL A 215 -10.99 5.30 -22.60
CA VAL A 215 -10.26 6.56 -22.32
C VAL A 215 -10.67 7.05 -20.94
N LEU A 216 -9.69 7.24 -20.06
CA LEU A 216 -9.95 7.84 -18.75
C LEU A 216 -10.20 9.35 -18.92
N PRO A 217 -11.41 9.88 -18.64
CA PRO A 217 -11.80 11.26 -18.93
C PRO A 217 -10.88 12.28 -18.27
N GLU A 218 -10.48 12.05 -17.03
CA GLU A 218 -9.66 12.97 -16.25
C GLU A 218 -8.22 13.09 -16.76
N SER A 219 -7.67 12.01 -17.33
CA SER A 219 -6.24 11.95 -17.68
C SER A 219 -6.00 11.99 -19.20
N GLY A 220 -7.00 11.69 -20.02
CA GLY A 220 -6.84 11.51 -21.47
C GLY A 220 -5.87 10.38 -21.82
N LYS A 221 -5.68 9.41 -20.90
CA LYS A 221 -4.78 8.27 -21.06
C LYS A 221 -5.58 6.97 -21.19
N PHE A 222 -4.94 6.00 -21.80
CA PHE A 222 -5.37 4.61 -21.86
C PHE A 222 -4.57 3.80 -20.85
N ILE A 223 -5.19 2.83 -20.20
CA ILE A 223 -4.47 1.78 -19.49
C ILE A 223 -4.31 0.60 -20.43
N VAL A 224 -3.08 0.11 -20.54
CA VAL A 224 -2.73 -1.01 -21.43
C VAL A 224 -2.17 -2.13 -20.56
N GLY A 225 -2.82 -3.28 -20.59
CA GLY A 225 -2.36 -4.54 -20.00
C GLY A 225 -1.56 -5.36 -21.02
N TYR A 226 -0.54 -6.06 -20.55
CA TYR A 226 0.41 -6.81 -21.37
C TYR A 226 0.38 -8.30 -21.05
N SER A 227 0.78 -9.12 -22.01
CA SER A 227 0.84 -10.58 -21.89
C SER A 227 1.67 -11.10 -20.72
N ASP A 228 2.58 -10.31 -20.16
CA ASP A 228 3.38 -10.66 -18.98
C ASP A 228 2.68 -10.35 -17.63
N GLY A 229 1.40 -9.96 -17.68
CA GLY A 229 0.61 -9.55 -16.50
C GLY A 229 0.93 -8.14 -16.01
N SER A 230 1.81 -7.40 -16.68
CA SER A 230 2.07 -5.99 -16.36
C SER A 230 0.98 -5.09 -16.94
N ALA A 231 0.89 -3.85 -16.43
CA ALA A 231 0.01 -2.83 -17.00
C ALA A 231 0.65 -1.44 -16.86
N ASN A 232 0.47 -0.60 -17.88
CA ASN A 232 1.01 0.75 -17.93
C ASN A 232 -0.01 1.75 -18.46
N SER A 233 0.14 3.02 -18.09
CA SER A 233 -0.66 4.12 -18.64
C SER A 233 0.02 4.72 -19.86
N TRP A 234 -0.72 4.83 -20.96
CA TRP A 234 -0.25 5.41 -22.23
C TRP A 234 -0.98 6.71 -22.55
N PRO A 235 -0.25 7.77 -22.96
CA PRO A 235 -0.89 8.94 -23.53
C PRO A 235 -1.52 8.58 -24.88
N ALA A 236 -2.64 9.23 -25.23
CA ALA A 236 -3.37 8.97 -26.48
C ALA A 236 -2.47 8.97 -27.74
N ARG A 237 -1.46 9.86 -27.81
CA ARG A 237 -0.50 9.89 -28.93
C ARG A 237 0.30 8.60 -29.08
N ARG A 238 0.73 7.97 -27.99
CA ARG A 238 1.46 6.70 -28.02
C ARG A 238 0.55 5.57 -28.47
N PHE A 239 -0.69 5.58 -27.98
CA PHE A 239 -1.70 4.59 -28.32
C PHE A 239 -2.05 4.63 -29.82
N VAL A 240 -2.27 5.81 -30.40
CA VAL A 240 -2.54 5.96 -31.84
C VAL A 240 -1.38 5.43 -32.69
N LYS A 241 -0.13 5.72 -32.33
CA LYS A 241 1.05 5.19 -33.03
C LYS A 241 1.10 3.67 -33.01
N PHE A 242 0.77 3.06 -31.86
CA PHE A 242 0.71 1.60 -31.71
C PHE A 242 -0.39 0.98 -32.61
N LEU A 243 -1.57 1.59 -32.67
CA LEU A 243 -2.63 1.12 -33.57
C LEU A 243 -2.24 1.24 -35.05
N GLN A 244 -1.58 2.33 -35.43
CA GLN A 244 -1.06 2.51 -36.79
C GLN A 244 0.00 1.46 -37.15
N SER A 245 0.94 1.18 -36.25
CA SER A 245 1.96 0.15 -36.49
C SER A 245 1.35 -1.24 -36.60
N ARG A 246 0.31 -1.56 -35.80
CA ARG A 246 -0.41 -2.83 -35.93
C ARG A 246 -1.20 -2.93 -37.23
N LYS A 247 -1.87 -1.86 -37.65
CA LYS A 247 -2.59 -1.83 -38.93
C LYS A 247 -1.65 -2.02 -40.11
N ALA A 248 -0.47 -1.39 -40.07
CA ALA A 248 0.57 -1.57 -41.08
C ALA A 248 1.10 -3.01 -41.11
N ALA A 249 1.33 -3.63 -39.95
CA ALA A 249 1.77 -5.02 -39.87
C ALA A 249 0.71 -6.04 -40.32
N ALA A 250 -0.58 -5.69 -40.20
CA ALA A 250 -1.69 -6.54 -40.64
C ALA A 250 -2.02 -6.39 -42.13
N ALA A 251 -1.45 -5.40 -42.82
CA ALA A 251 -1.65 -5.26 -44.26
C ALA A 251 -0.96 -6.42 -44.99
N PRO A 252 -1.64 -7.11 -45.93
CA PRO A 252 -0.99 -8.15 -46.72
C PRO A 252 0.21 -7.56 -47.46
N PRO A 253 1.33 -8.31 -47.62
CA PRO A 253 2.44 -7.84 -48.42
C PRO A 253 1.91 -7.45 -49.81
N ALA A 254 2.24 -6.26 -50.28
CA ALA A 254 1.93 -5.87 -51.64
C ALA A 254 2.58 -6.90 -52.57
N ASN A 255 1.77 -7.63 -53.34
CA ASN A 255 2.26 -8.53 -54.35
C ASN A 255 2.86 -7.67 -55.48
N ASP A 256 4.17 -7.44 -55.40
CA ASP A 256 4.99 -6.95 -56.52
C ASP A 256 5.27 -8.08 -57.53
#